data_AF-A0A7N0U8Z7-F1
#
_entry.id   AF-A0A7N0U8Z7-F1
#
_cell.length_a   1.000
_cell.length_b   1.000
_cell.length_c   1.000
_cell.angle_alpha   90.00
_cell.angle_beta   90.00
_cell.angle_gamma   90.00
#
_symmetry.space_group_name_H-M   'P 1'
#
loop_
_entity.id
_entity.type
_entity.pdbx_description
1 polymer ?
#
loop_
_entity_poly.entity_id
_entity_poly.type
_entity_poly.pdbx_seq_one_letter_code
_entity_poly.pdbx_strand_id
1 'polypeptide(L)'
;MSAPDTAAIFESAKEIDRLRDELKEVIQEINKLHKKLQTTPEVVEKPGDTSLSRLRHLYTRGKELSENEENVSNQLLKQLDALLPSGPSGQQRRRTGTAEGNDQKKKRVKTDSDIPKLSTSMRNHLDSCADLKGEEVAARVRVEGDKEEWLVVKVENFDRETRVFEVVDEEPAEDEEGGVQRKYKLPMSHIIPFPKKTEPGSAPDYPPGRPVLAVYPGTSALYKATVVNAHRKRKTDE
;
A
#
# COMPACT_ATOMS: atom_id res chain seq x y z
N MET A 1 10.61 27.33 -12.52
CA MET A 1 10.39 26.64 -13.81
C MET A 1 10.13 25.16 -13.50
N SER A 2 8.88 24.73 -13.24
CA SER A 2 8.55 23.31 -12.90
C SER A 2 7.10 22.90 -13.24
N ALA A 3 6.51 23.47 -14.27
CA ALA A 3 5.18 23.06 -14.74
C ALA A 3 5.14 21.85 -15.71
N PRO A 4 6.17 21.56 -16.55
CA PRO A 4 6.06 20.46 -17.52
C PRO A 4 6.23 19.07 -16.88
N ASP A 5 7.00 18.96 -15.79
CA ASP A 5 7.28 17.66 -15.16
C ASP A 5 6.08 17.11 -14.38
N THR A 6 5.29 17.99 -13.75
CA THR A 6 4.08 17.56 -13.03
C THR A 6 2.98 17.09 -13.97
N ALA A 7 2.82 17.75 -15.13
CA ALA A 7 1.87 17.32 -16.16
C ALA A 7 2.20 15.92 -16.71
N ALA A 8 3.49 15.63 -16.94
CA ALA A 8 3.93 14.32 -17.40
C ALA A 8 3.64 13.21 -16.36
N ILE A 9 3.84 13.49 -15.07
CA ILE A 9 3.52 12.57 -13.96
C ILE A 9 2.03 12.26 -13.91
N PHE A 10 1.18 13.28 -14.04
CA PHE A 10 -0.27 13.07 -14.10
C PHE A 10 -0.69 12.23 -15.31
N GLU A 11 -0.05 12.42 -16.45
CA GLU A 11 -0.36 11.65 -17.66
C GLU A 11 0.08 10.19 -17.51
N SER A 12 1.28 9.94 -16.97
CA SER A 12 1.74 8.58 -16.64
C SER A 12 0.83 7.89 -15.60
N ALA A 13 0.30 8.62 -14.62
CA ALA A 13 -0.66 8.06 -13.67
C ALA A 13 -1.97 7.64 -14.33
N LYS A 14 -2.52 8.46 -15.23
CA LYS A 14 -3.72 8.10 -16.01
C LYS A 14 -3.47 6.90 -16.91
N GLU A 15 -2.30 6.81 -17.52
CA GLU A 15 -1.93 5.68 -18.37
C GLU A 15 -1.87 4.38 -17.56
N ILE A 16 -1.36 4.40 -16.33
CA ILE A 16 -1.39 3.23 -15.42
C ILE A 16 -2.84 2.81 -15.13
N ASP A 17 -3.73 3.75 -14.80
CA ASP A 17 -5.13 3.44 -14.53
C ASP A 17 -5.81 2.83 -15.77
N ARG A 18 -5.54 3.36 -16.96
CA ARG A 18 -6.02 2.80 -18.22
C ARG A 18 -5.51 1.38 -18.47
N LEU A 19 -4.21 1.15 -18.31
CA LEU A 19 -3.60 -0.17 -18.50
C LEU A 19 -4.20 -1.21 -17.53
N ARG A 20 -4.49 -0.80 -16.29
CA ARG A 20 -5.16 -1.66 -15.30
C ARG A 20 -6.58 -2.02 -15.70
N ASP A 21 -7.33 -1.08 -16.25
CA ASP A 21 -8.69 -1.36 -16.73
C ASP A 21 -8.67 -2.29 -17.95
N GLU A 22 -7.74 -2.07 -18.90
CA GLU A 22 -7.54 -2.99 -20.03
C GLU A 22 -7.11 -4.40 -19.56
N LEU A 23 -6.25 -4.50 -18.55
CA LEU A 23 -5.84 -5.78 -17.96
C LEU A 23 -7.04 -6.51 -17.31
N LYS A 24 -7.90 -5.78 -16.60
CA LYS A 24 -9.14 -6.36 -16.03
C LYS A 24 -10.04 -6.92 -17.11
N GLU A 25 -10.22 -6.21 -18.23
CA GLU A 25 -11.01 -6.70 -19.36
C GLU A 25 -10.41 -7.98 -19.96
N VAL A 26 -9.09 -8.01 -20.17
CA VAL A 26 -8.40 -9.21 -20.68
C VAL A 26 -8.58 -10.40 -19.74
N ILE A 27 -8.46 -10.21 -18.43
CA ILE A 27 -8.70 -11.26 -17.43
C ILE A 27 -10.15 -11.75 -17.47
N GLN A 28 -11.12 -10.85 -17.61
CA GLN A 28 -12.53 -11.23 -17.77
C GLN A 28 -12.75 -12.06 -19.04
N GLU A 29 -12.15 -11.70 -20.17
CA GLU A 29 -12.23 -12.47 -21.41
C GLU A 29 -11.59 -13.86 -21.28
N ILE A 30 -10.42 -13.96 -20.63
CA ILE A 30 -9.75 -15.23 -20.33
C ILE A 30 -10.67 -16.13 -19.51
N ASN A 31 -11.24 -15.62 -18.41
CA ASN A 31 -12.15 -16.37 -17.56
C ASN A 31 -13.40 -16.84 -18.33
N LYS A 32 -13.93 -16.00 -19.21
CA LYS A 32 -15.07 -16.35 -20.06
C LYS A 32 -14.74 -17.47 -21.03
N LEU A 33 -13.56 -17.44 -21.66
CA LEU A 33 -13.11 -18.53 -22.54
C LEU A 33 -12.83 -19.81 -21.76
N HIS A 34 -12.16 -19.73 -20.61
CA HIS A 34 -11.93 -20.89 -19.75
C HIS A 34 -13.23 -21.58 -19.34
N LYS A 35 -14.24 -20.80 -18.93
CA LYS A 35 -15.56 -21.34 -18.59
C LYS A 35 -16.22 -22.02 -19.79
N LYS A 36 -16.14 -21.43 -20.99
CA LYS A 36 -16.65 -22.06 -22.22
C LYS A 36 -15.96 -23.37 -22.54
N LEU A 37 -14.62 -23.37 -22.50
CA LEU A 37 -13.80 -24.57 -22.76
C LEU A 37 -14.09 -25.69 -21.76
N GLN A 38 -14.34 -25.34 -20.49
CA GLN A 38 -14.70 -26.31 -19.46
C GLN A 38 -16.11 -26.89 -19.65
N THR A 39 -17.07 -26.07 -20.11
CA THR A 39 -18.44 -26.52 -20.36
C THR A 39 -18.61 -27.31 -21.66
N THR A 40 -17.75 -27.08 -22.65
CA THR A 40 -17.84 -27.72 -23.97
C THR A 40 -16.46 -28.23 -24.43
N PRO A 41 -15.95 -29.32 -23.85
CA PRO A 41 -14.61 -29.84 -24.15
C PRO A 41 -14.47 -30.33 -25.60
N GLU A 42 -15.54 -30.85 -26.21
CA GLU A 42 -15.57 -31.24 -27.64
C GLU A 42 -15.23 -30.11 -28.61
N VAL A 43 -15.38 -28.84 -28.21
CA VAL A 43 -15.13 -27.69 -29.08
C VAL A 43 -13.63 -27.57 -29.41
N VAL A 44 -12.76 -28.03 -28.50
CA VAL A 44 -11.30 -28.04 -28.69
C VAL A 44 -10.84 -29.12 -29.67
N GLU A 45 -11.62 -30.18 -29.83
CA GLU A 45 -11.28 -31.33 -30.70
C GLU A 45 -11.77 -31.13 -32.15
N LYS A 46 -12.59 -30.09 -32.41
CA LYS A 46 -13.12 -29.81 -33.74
C LYS A 46 -12.07 -29.10 -34.61
N PRO A 47 -11.72 -29.66 -35.79
CA PRO A 47 -10.82 -28.98 -36.71
C PRO A 47 -11.48 -27.67 -37.20
N GLY A 48 -10.88 -26.54 -36.85
CA GLY A 48 -11.39 -25.19 -37.14
C GLY A 48 -11.66 -24.34 -35.90
N ASP A 49 -11.59 -24.91 -34.69
CA ASP A 49 -11.71 -24.11 -33.47
C ASP A 49 -10.48 -23.21 -33.26
N THR A 50 -10.75 -21.93 -33.03
CA THR A 50 -9.73 -20.91 -32.76
C THR A 50 -9.68 -20.53 -31.28
N SER A 51 -10.47 -21.17 -30.42
CA SER A 51 -10.60 -20.82 -29.00
C SER A 51 -9.26 -20.88 -28.25
N LEU A 52 -8.45 -21.92 -28.49
CA LEU A 52 -7.11 -22.01 -27.90
C LEU A 52 -6.14 -20.96 -28.45
N SER A 53 -6.23 -20.68 -29.76
CA SER A 53 -5.43 -19.61 -30.38
C SER A 53 -5.80 -18.25 -29.79
N ARG A 54 -7.09 -17.95 -29.67
CA ARG A 54 -7.60 -16.72 -29.04
C ARG A 54 -7.19 -16.61 -27.59
N LEU A 55 -7.25 -17.72 -26.83
CA LEU A 55 -6.80 -17.75 -25.45
C LEU A 55 -5.30 -17.44 -25.34
N ARG A 56 -4.48 -18.03 -26.21
CA ARG A 56 -3.05 -17.69 -26.31
C ARG A 56 -2.84 -16.21 -26.61
N HIS A 57 -3.59 -15.62 -27.55
CA HIS A 57 -3.50 -14.19 -27.85
C HIS A 57 -3.87 -13.33 -26.64
N LEU A 58 -4.90 -13.69 -25.87
CA LEU A 58 -5.29 -12.95 -24.67
C LEU A 58 -4.22 -13.04 -23.58
N TYR A 59 -3.61 -14.20 -23.37
CA TYR A 59 -2.50 -14.32 -22.42
C TYR A 59 -1.27 -13.52 -22.85
N THR A 60 -0.91 -13.56 -24.15
CA THR A 60 0.18 -12.74 -24.69
C THR A 60 -0.12 -11.25 -24.50
N ARG A 61 -1.33 -10.80 -24.85
CA ARG A 61 -1.75 -9.41 -24.69
C ARG A 61 -1.76 -8.99 -23.22
N GLY A 62 -2.26 -9.84 -22.32
CA GLY A 62 -2.24 -9.58 -20.88
C GLY A 62 -0.82 -9.42 -20.36
N LYS A 63 0.10 -10.26 -20.82
CA LYS A 63 1.53 -10.14 -20.50
C LYS A 63 2.12 -8.82 -21.00
N GLU A 64 1.87 -8.45 -22.26
CA GLU A 64 2.35 -7.18 -22.83
C GLU A 64 1.80 -5.95 -22.07
N LEU A 65 0.52 -5.98 -21.67
CA LEU A 65 -0.10 -4.94 -20.86
C LEU A 65 0.56 -4.84 -19.47
N SER A 66 0.88 -5.96 -18.83
CA SER A 66 1.61 -5.98 -17.55
C SER A 66 3.04 -5.45 -17.69
N GLU A 67 3.76 -5.83 -18.73
CA GLU A 67 5.11 -5.31 -19.01
C GLU A 67 5.07 -3.80 -19.29
N ASN A 68 4.03 -3.32 -19.98
CA ASN A 68 3.84 -1.89 -20.19
C ASN A 68 3.49 -1.15 -18.89
N GLU A 69 2.60 -1.69 -18.06
CA GLU A 69 2.28 -1.12 -16.74
C GLU A 69 3.55 -1.02 -15.86
N GLU A 70 4.40 -2.04 -15.88
CA GLU A 70 5.68 -2.04 -15.17
C GLU A 70 6.62 -0.95 -15.71
N ASN A 71 6.73 -0.79 -17.02
CA ASN A 71 7.56 0.24 -17.64
C ASN A 71 7.09 1.66 -17.27
N VAL A 72 5.78 1.93 -17.38
CA VAL A 72 5.20 3.24 -17.03
C VAL A 72 5.33 3.51 -15.53
N SER A 73 5.14 2.50 -14.68
CA SER A 73 5.32 2.62 -13.22
C SER A 73 6.77 2.94 -12.85
N ASN A 74 7.74 2.27 -13.48
CA ASN A 74 9.16 2.54 -13.28
C ASN A 74 9.56 3.94 -13.78
N GLN A 75 8.96 4.41 -14.88
CA GLN A 75 9.17 5.76 -15.38
C GLN A 75 8.60 6.82 -14.42
N LEU A 76 7.38 6.60 -13.93
CA LEU A 76 6.72 7.49 -12.98
C LEU A 76 7.51 7.60 -11.68
N LEU A 77 8.05 6.48 -11.17
CA LEU A 77 8.93 6.47 -10.00
C LEU A 77 10.17 7.35 -10.22
N LYS A 78 10.84 7.22 -11.37
CA LYS A 78 12.00 8.06 -11.71
C LYS A 78 11.64 9.54 -11.78
N GLN A 79 10.46 9.87 -12.31
CA GLN A 79 9.98 11.26 -12.38
C GLN A 79 9.66 11.83 -11.00
N LEU A 80 9.07 11.02 -10.11
CA LEU A 80 8.79 11.40 -8.73
C LEU A 80 10.09 11.59 -7.93
N ASP A 81 11.07 10.69 -8.09
CA ASP A 81 12.39 10.81 -7.45
C ASP A 81 13.13 12.08 -7.89
N ALA A 82 12.96 12.50 -9.15
CA ALA A 82 13.54 13.74 -9.67
C ALA A 82 12.87 15.03 -9.11
N LEU A 83 11.62 14.94 -8.68
CA LEU A 83 10.90 16.05 -8.04
C LEU A 83 11.17 16.20 -6.54
N LEU A 84 11.68 15.15 -5.89
CA LEU A 84 12.17 15.26 -4.53
C LEU A 84 13.41 16.18 -4.57
N PRO A 85 13.39 17.34 -3.88
CA PRO A 85 14.56 18.19 -3.83
C PRO A 85 15.69 17.36 -3.22
N SER A 86 16.79 17.18 -3.95
CA SER A 86 18.05 16.86 -3.31
C SER A 86 18.30 17.98 -2.31
N GLY A 87 17.99 17.73 -1.04
CA GLY A 87 18.23 18.67 0.04
C GLY A 87 19.68 19.13 -0.02
N PRO A 88 19.98 20.37 0.43
CA PRO A 88 21.34 20.88 0.41
C PRO A 88 22.24 19.87 1.11
N SER A 89 23.35 19.56 0.45
CA SER A 89 24.48 18.80 0.95
C SER A 89 24.95 19.36 2.30
N GLY A 90 24.34 18.88 3.38
CA GLY A 90 24.74 19.12 4.75
C GLY A 90 25.59 17.96 5.25
N GLN A 91 26.92 18.15 5.19
CA GLN A 91 27.97 17.34 5.82
C GLN A 91 28.41 16.05 5.09
N GLN A 92 29.22 16.27 4.04
CA GLN A 92 30.51 15.58 3.96
C GLN A 92 31.26 15.75 5.30
N ARG A 93 31.22 14.73 6.17
CA ARG A 93 32.20 14.62 7.25
C ARG A 93 33.49 14.05 6.66
N ARG A 94 34.31 14.97 6.15
CA ARG A 94 35.78 14.94 5.99
C ARG A 94 36.38 13.75 5.22
N ARG A 95 36.75 14.00 3.96
CA ARG A 95 38.01 13.48 3.40
C ARG A 95 39.01 14.63 3.30
N THR A 96 40.01 14.62 4.18
CA THR A 96 41.40 15.01 3.89
C THR A 96 42.28 14.32 4.93
N GLY A 97 43.05 13.35 4.45
CA GLY A 97 43.99 12.53 5.21
C GLY A 97 44.68 11.61 4.21
N THR A 98 45.70 12.16 3.56
CA THR A 98 46.74 11.52 2.75
C THR A 98 47.06 10.06 3.13
N ALA A 99 47.04 9.15 2.16
CA ALA A 99 48.11 8.17 1.93
C ALA A 99 47.73 7.23 0.77
N GLU A 100 48.77 6.84 0.06
CA GLU A 100 48.81 6.10 -1.19
C GLU A 100 48.33 4.64 -1.08
N GLY A 101 47.98 4.07 -2.24
CA GLY A 101 48.38 2.70 -2.55
C GLY A 101 47.34 1.58 -2.38
N ASN A 102 47.17 0.85 -3.49
CA ASN A 102 47.15 -0.61 -3.57
C ASN A 102 45.81 -1.31 -3.85
N ASP A 103 45.68 -1.70 -5.13
CA ASP A 103 44.92 -2.82 -5.65
C ASP A 103 44.94 -4.06 -4.75
N GLN A 104 43.78 -4.54 -4.28
CA GLN A 104 43.59 -5.98 -4.03
C GLN A 104 42.16 -6.44 -4.35
N LYS A 105 42.08 -7.22 -5.43
CA LYS A 105 41.05 -8.24 -5.71
C LYS A 105 40.61 -8.97 -4.44
N LYS A 106 39.32 -8.95 -4.11
CA LYS A 106 38.67 -10.06 -3.39
C LYS A 106 37.31 -10.38 -4.00
N LYS A 107 37.29 -11.50 -4.73
CA LYS A 107 36.12 -12.32 -5.07
C LYS A 107 35.11 -12.32 -3.92
N ARG A 108 33.85 -12.02 -4.20
CA ARG A 108 32.72 -12.55 -3.42
C ARG A 108 31.64 -13.06 -4.36
N VAL A 109 31.85 -14.33 -4.74
CA VAL A 109 30.88 -15.41 -4.91
C VAL A 109 29.46 -15.00 -5.26
N LYS A 110 29.08 -15.37 -6.49
CA LYS A 110 27.70 -15.64 -6.89
C LYS A 110 27.09 -16.66 -5.91
N THR A 111 26.03 -16.27 -5.22
CA THR A 111 25.10 -17.24 -4.62
C THR A 111 23.71 -16.83 -5.07
N ASP A 112 23.24 -17.64 -6.00
CA ASP A 112 21.87 -17.88 -6.38
C ASP A 112 20.99 -17.97 -5.12
N SER A 113 20.00 -17.08 -5.04
CA SER A 113 18.85 -17.20 -4.16
C SER A 113 17.78 -16.33 -4.78
N ASP A 114 16.97 -16.97 -5.62
CA ASP A 114 15.69 -16.48 -6.12
C ASP A 114 14.73 -16.22 -4.96
N ILE A 115 14.99 -15.14 -4.22
CA ILE A 115 14.00 -14.47 -3.41
C ILE A 115 13.75 -13.16 -4.17
N PRO A 116 12.53 -12.90 -4.68
CA PRO A 116 12.22 -11.61 -5.26
C PRO A 116 12.54 -10.57 -4.21
N LYS A 117 13.64 -9.82 -4.40
CA LYS A 117 14.05 -8.76 -3.49
C LYS A 117 12.93 -7.75 -3.54
N LEU A 118 12.08 -7.73 -2.51
CA LEU A 118 11.06 -6.70 -2.34
C LEU A 118 11.72 -5.35 -2.60
N SER A 119 11.08 -4.54 -3.45
CA SER A 119 11.49 -3.16 -3.72
C SER A 119 11.81 -2.46 -2.40
N THR A 120 12.84 -1.61 -2.40
CA THR A 120 13.22 -0.80 -1.24
C THR A 120 12.02 -0.05 -0.64
N SER A 121 11.08 0.38 -1.49
CA SER A 121 9.82 1.02 -1.05
C SER A 121 8.90 0.05 -0.30
N MET A 122 8.71 -1.17 -0.80
CA MET A 122 7.92 -2.21 -0.12
C MET A 122 8.57 -2.67 1.19
N ARG A 123 9.90 -2.70 1.25
CA ARG A 123 10.65 -2.97 2.48
C ARG A 123 10.42 -1.86 3.51
N ASN A 124 10.57 -0.60 3.11
CA ASN A 124 10.32 0.56 3.98
C ASN A 124 8.88 0.63 4.48
N HIS A 125 7.90 0.26 3.64
CA HIS A 125 6.49 0.18 4.04
C HIS A 125 6.27 -0.91 5.10
N LEU A 126 6.92 -2.06 4.95
CA LEU A 126 6.83 -3.17 5.89
C LEU A 126 7.52 -2.86 7.22
N ASP A 127 8.65 -2.16 7.18
CA ASP A 127 9.33 -1.65 8.37
C ASP A 127 8.46 -0.60 9.08
N SER A 128 7.80 0.30 8.34
CA SER A 128 6.86 1.27 8.91
C SER A 128 5.66 0.60 9.58
N CYS A 129 5.17 -0.51 9.02
CA CYS A 129 4.10 -1.31 9.62
C CYS A 129 4.57 -2.03 10.90
N ALA A 130 5.79 -2.55 10.92
CA ALA A 130 6.37 -3.17 12.10
C ALA A 130 6.58 -2.15 13.24
N ASP A 131 6.91 -0.91 12.91
CA ASP A 131 7.07 0.20 13.86
C ASP A 131 5.75 0.63 14.51
N LEU A 132 4.59 0.19 14.01
CA LEU A 132 3.29 0.44 14.64
C LEU A 132 3.04 -0.41 15.88
N LYS A 133 3.92 -1.37 16.19
CA LYS A 133 3.77 -2.22 17.38
C LYS A 133 3.67 -1.37 18.65
N GLY A 134 2.58 -1.53 19.38
CA GLY A 134 2.26 -0.78 20.60
C GLY A 134 1.51 0.53 20.37
N GLU A 135 1.37 0.98 19.13
CA GLU A 135 0.63 2.19 18.76
C GLU A 135 -0.87 1.92 18.60
N GLU A 136 -1.66 2.97 18.83
CA GLU A 136 -3.08 2.99 18.53
C GLU A 136 -3.31 3.22 17.03
N VAL A 137 -4.19 2.43 16.44
CA VAL A 137 -4.53 2.49 15.01
C VAL A 137 -6.05 2.34 14.84
N ALA A 138 -6.59 2.84 13.73
CA ALA A 138 -7.95 2.50 13.35
C ALA A 138 -7.95 1.18 12.58
N ALA A 139 -8.77 0.22 13.03
CA ALA A 139 -8.89 -1.09 12.44
C ALA A 139 -10.33 -1.36 11.98
N ARG A 140 -10.47 -1.87 10.76
CA ARG A 140 -11.77 -2.31 10.25
C ARG A 140 -12.04 -3.75 10.66
N VAL A 141 -12.98 -3.92 11.58
CA VAL A 141 -13.39 -5.20 12.16
C VAL A 141 -14.78 -5.56 11.65
N ARG A 142 -15.04 -6.85 11.42
CA ARG A 142 -16.38 -7.36 11.16
C ARG A 142 -17.04 -7.70 12.50
N VAL A 143 -18.13 -7.01 12.81
CA VAL A 143 -19.00 -7.33 13.94
C VAL A 143 -20.11 -8.27 13.46
N GLU A 144 -20.61 -9.10 14.37
CA GLU A 144 -21.64 -10.13 14.12
C GLU A 144 -22.83 -9.53 13.32
N GLY A 145 -23.10 -10.06 12.13
CA GLY A 145 -24.14 -9.56 11.21
C GLY A 145 -23.67 -8.70 10.03
N ASP A 146 -22.50 -9.02 9.44
CA ASP A 146 -21.93 -8.42 8.22
C ASP A 146 -21.66 -6.90 8.27
N LYS A 147 -21.72 -6.28 9.45
CA LYS A 147 -21.38 -4.87 9.62
C LYS A 147 -19.89 -4.72 9.87
N GLU A 148 -19.22 -4.01 8.97
CA GLU A 148 -17.84 -3.59 9.14
C GLU A 148 -17.81 -2.28 9.92
N GLU A 149 -17.17 -2.29 11.08
CA GLU A 149 -16.98 -1.12 11.94
C GLU A 149 -15.50 -0.78 12.06
N TRP A 150 -15.19 0.52 12.16
CA TRP A 150 -13.83 0.99 12.42
C TRP A 150 -13.67 1.22 13.92
N LEU A 151 -12.69 0.57 14.53
CA LEU A 151 -12.41 0.65 15.96
C LEU A 151 -10.99 1.18 16.19
N VAL A 152 -10.80 1.93 17.26
CA VAL A 152 -9.48 2.28 17.79
C VAL A 152 -8.95 1.08 18.53
N VAL A 153 -7.87 0.49 18.02
CA VAL A 153 -7.26 -0.71 18.59
C VAL A 153 -5.75 -0.50 18.72
N LYS A 154 -5.11 -1.30 19.57
CA LYS A 154 -3.68 -1.28 19.76
C LYS A 154 -3.00 -2.43 19.03
N VAL A 155 -1.91 -2.16 18.33
CA VAL A 155 -1.15 -3.21 17.65
C VAL A 155 -0.33 -4.01 18.65
N GLU A 156 -0.56 -5.32 18.75
CA GLU A 156 0.24 -6.24 19.57
C GLU A 156 1.42 -6.78 18.77
N ASN A 157 1.18 -7.16 17.51
CA ASN A 157 2.19 -7.78 16.66
C ASN A 157 1.88 -7.58 15.17
N PHE A 158 2.92 -7.68 14.35
CA PHE A 158 2.80 -7.63 12.89
C PHE A 158 3.65 -8.72 12.26
N ASP A 159 2.99 -9.60 11.51
CA ASP A 159 3.67 -10.63 10.74
C ASP A 159 4.09 -10.08 9.37
N ARG A 160 5.40 -9.97 9.17
CA ARG A 160 6.03 -9.44 7.95
C ARG A 160 5.82 -10.36 6.74
N GLU A 161 5.67 -11.66 6.96
CA GLU A 161 5.53 -12.64 5.88
C GLU A 161 4.09 -12.67 5.37
N THR A 162 3.12 -12.77 6.29
CA THR A 162 1.69 -12.82 5.93
C THR A 162 1.03 -11.45 5.77
N ARG A 163 1.71 -10.37 6.20
CA ARG A 163 1.21 -8.97 6.23
C ARG A 163 -0.08 -8.83 7.05
N VAL A 164 -0.16 -9.59 8.14
CA VAL A 164 -1.28 -9.60 9.07
C VAL A 164 -0.88 -8.89 10.37
N PHE A 165 -1.73 -7.98 10.81
CA PHE A 165 -1.66 -7.35 12.12
C PHE A 165 -2.46 -8.15 13.14
N GLU A 166 -1.86 -8.36 14.30
CA GLU A 166 -2.55 -8.79 15.51
C GLU A 166 -2.80 -7.53 16.34
N VAL A 167 -4.07 -7.17 16.48
CA VAL A 167 -4.51 -5.96 17.17
C VAL A 167 -5.46 -6.32 18.31
N VAL A 168 -5.48 -5.48 19.33
CA VAL A 168 -6.27 -5.70 20.53
C VAL A 168 -7.12 -4.47 20.82
N ASP A 169 -8.41 -4.70 21.00
CA ASP A 169 -9.36 -3.70 21.45
C ASP A 169 -9.25 -3.56 22.97
N GLU A 170 -8.86 -2.36 23.42
CA GLU A 170 -8.68 -1.99 24.83
C GLU A 170 -9.95 -1.38 25.45
N GLU A 171 -11.11 -1.39 24.75
CA GLU A 171 -12.36 -0.92 25.33
C GLU A 171 -12.74 -1.76 26.57
N PRO A 172 -12.85 -1.15 27.77
CA PRO A 172 -13.20 -1.89 28.97
C PRO A 172 -14.66 -2.36 28.85
N ALA A 173 -14.87 -3.67 28.92
CA ALA A 173 -16.21 -4.23 29.05
C ALA A 173 -16.86 -3.61 30.30
N GLU A 174 -17.96 -2.88 30.09
CA GLU A 174 -18.66 -2.15 31.15
C GLU A 174 -19.41 -3.07 32.12
N ASP A 175 -19.50 -4.37 31.82
CA ASP A 175 -20.24 -5.32 32.63
C ASP A 175 -19.35 -6.45 33.18
N GLU A 176 -19.63 -6.78 34.43
CA GLU A 176 -18.96 -7.74 35.28
C GLU A 176 -18.68 -9.09 34.58
N GLU A 177 -17.54 -9.69 34.95
CA GLU A 177 -17.17 -11.08 34.64
C GLU A 177 -16.46 -11.32 33.28
N GLY A 178 -15.31 -10.67 33.11
CA GLY A 178 -14.25 -11.12 32.21
C GLY A 178 -13.85 -10.09 31.17
N GLY A 179 -12.89 -9.22 31.52
CA GLY A 179 -12.22 -8.29 30.62
C GLY A 179 -11.40 -9.01 29.53
N VAL A 180 -12.08 -9.68 28.60
CA VAL A 180 -11.46 -10.30 27.45
C VAL A 180 -11.19 -9.19 26.44
N GLN A 181 -9.97 -8.62 26.51
CA GLN A 181 -9.38 -7.86 25.43
C GLN A 181 -9.64 -8.59 24.11
N ARG A 182 -10.46 -8.00 23.22
CA ARG A 182 -10.80 -8.67 21.97
C ARG A 182 -9.62 -8.56 21.02
N LYS A 183 -9.02 -9.70 20.69
CA LYS A 183 -7.90 -9.79 19.75
C LYS A 183 -8.41 -10.06 18.35
N TYR A 184 -7.95 -9.29 17.38
CA TYR A 184 -8.28 -9.43 15.96
C TYR A 184 -7.02 -9.66 15.13
N LYS A 185 -7.15 -10.52 14.13
CA LYS A 185 -6.12 -10.71 13.09
C LYS A 185 -6.63 -10.11 11.80
N LEU A 186 -6.01 -9.01 11.36
CA LEU A 186 -6.49 -8.21 10.24
C LEU A 186 -5.37 -8.01 9.22
N PRO A 187 -5.66 -8.04 7.91
CA PRO A 187 -4.65 -7.71 6.91
C PRO A 187 -4.33 -6.22 6.96
N MET A 188 -3.11 -5.85 6.50
CA MET A 188 -2.64 -4.46 6.44
C MET A 188 -3.62 -3.47 5.77
N SER A 189 -4.47 -3.92 4.83
CA SER A 189 -5.49 -3.08 4.18
C SER A 189 -6.63 -2.61 5.09
N HIS A 190 -6.79 -3.22 6.26
CA HIS A 190 -7.83 -2.88 7.24
C HIS A 190 -7.29 -2.03 8.38
N ILE A 191 -6.03 -1.57 8.30
CA ILE A 191 -5.37 -0.77 9.32
C ILE A 191 -5.07 0.63 8.76
N ILE A 192 -5.46 1.66 9.51
CA ILE A 192 -5.10 3.05 9.25
C ILE A 192 -4.28 3.54 10.45
N PRO A 193 -2.96 3.80 10.26
CA PRO A 193 -2.12 4.31 11.33
C PRO A 193 -2.47 5.77 11.66
N PHE A 194 -2.44 6.11 12.95
CA PHE A 194 -2.56 7.51 13.36
C PHE A 194 -1.24 8.27 13.20
N PRO A 195 -1.28 9.60 12.99
CA PRO A 195 -0.09 10.44 13.02
C PRO A 195 0.64 10.30 14.36
N LYS A 196 1.97 10.20 14.35
CA LYS A 196 2.77 10.04 15.57
C LYS A 196 2.59 11.25 16.49
N LYS A 197 2.28 10.98 17.77
CA LYS A 197 2.09 12.02 18.82
C LYS A 197 3.33 12.93 18.98
N THR A 198 4.52 12.45 18.59
CA THR A 198 5.79 13.18 18.62
C THR A 198 5.90 14.30 17.58
N GLU A 199 5.12 14.26 16.49
CA GLU A 199 5.17 15.25 15.41
C GLU A 199 3.75 15.72 15.04
N PRO A 200 3.16 16.65 15.81
CA PRO A 200 1.83 17.18 15.54
C PRO A 200 1.73 17.93 14.20
N GLY A 201 2.87 18.32 13.61
CA GLY A 201 2.95 18.89 12.27
C GLY A 201 2.86 17.87 11.12
N SER A 202 2.93 16.56 11.41
CA SER A 202 2.76 15.51 10.40
C SER A 202 1.30 15.17 10.11
N ALA A 203 0.36 15.66 10.94
CA ALA A 203 -1.06 15.42 10.77
C ALA A 203 -1.57 16.12 9.50
N PRO A 204 -2.25 15.40 8.58
CA PRO A 204 -2.86 16.01 7.41
C PRO A 204 -3.93 17.01 7.85
N ASP A 205 -3.86 18.25 7.35
CA ASP A 205 -4.97 19.19 7.52
C ASP A 205 -6.06 18.87 6.49
N TYR A 206 -7.29 18.68 6.97
CA TYR A 206 -8.42 18.32 6.12
C TYR A 206 -9.27 19.56 5.83
N PRO A 207 -9.42 19.98 4.56
CA PRO A 207 -10.25 21.14 4.24
C PRO A 207 -11.74 20.87 4.50
N PRO A 208 -12.56 21.93 4.72
CA PRO A 208 -14.00 21.80 4.86
C PRO A 208 -14.64 21.05 3.68
N GLY A 209 -15.66 20.25 3.97
CA GLY A 209 -16.36 19.40 3.01
C GLY A 209 -15.70 18.04 2.76
N ARG A 210 -14.50 17.77 3.32
CA ARG A 210 -13.87 16.45 3.17
C ARG A 210 -14.54 15.39 4.05
N PRO A 211 -14.89 14.21 3.49
CA PRO A 211 -15.32 13.08 4.29
C PRO A 211 -14.12 12.47 5.02
N VAL A 212 -14.28 12.20 6.31
CA VAL A 212 -13.26 11.61 7.20
C VAL A 212 -13.89 10.53 8.08
N LEU A 213 -13.07 9.69 8.69
CA LEU A 213 -13.46 8.86 9.82
C LEU A 213 -13.07 9.60 11.10
N ALA A 214 -14.01 9.75 12.02
CA ALA A 214 -13.80 10.44 13.29
C ALA A 214 -14.31 9.60 14.44
N VAL A 215 -13.55 9.59 15.54
CA VAL A 215 -13.96 8.95 16.80
C VAL A 215 -15.14 9.73 17.37
N TYR A 216 -16.23 9.05 17.73
CA TYR A 216 -17.32 9.70 18.43
C TYR A 216 -16.91 9.94 19.90
N PRO A 217 -17.18 11.12 20.48
CA PRO A 217 -16.79 11.41 21.85
C PRO A 217 -17.31 10.35 22.83
N GLY A 218 -16.41 9.74 23.61
CA GLY A 218 -16.74 8.73 24.59
C GLY A 218 -16.86 7.30 24.05
N THR A 219 -16.55 7.05 22.78
CA THR A 219 -16.49 5.69 22.21
C THR A 219 -15.11 5.36 21.65
N SER A 220 -14.83 4.07 21.48
CA SER A 220 -13.65 3.57 20.76
C SER A 220 -13.89 3.43 19.24
N ALA A 221 -15.07 3.77 18.73
CA ALA A 221 -15.47 3.57 17.34
C ALA A 221 -15.33 4.83 16.47
N LEU A 222 -14.95 4.63 15.21
CA LEU A 222 -14.84 5.67 14.19
C LEU A 222 -16.02 5.64 13.23
N TYR A 223 -16.61 6.80 13.00
CA TYR A 223 -17.76 7.00 12.11
C TYR A 223 -17.43 7.96 10.99
N LYS A 224 -18.15 7.80 9.87
CA LYS A 224 -18.04 8.74 8.74
C LYS A 224 -18.56 10.12 9.16
N ALA A 225 -17.71 11.13 9.05
CA ALA A 225 -18.02 12.52 9.32
C ALA A 225 -17.59 13.40 8.15
N THR A 226 -18.08 14.64 8.12
CA THR A 226 -17.66 15.67 7.16
C THR A 226 -17.01 16.81 7.91
N VAL A 227 -15.83 17.25 7.48
CA VAL A 227 -15.13 18.37 8.09
C VAL A 227 -15.93 19.66 7.85
N VAL A 228 -16.38 20.32 8.90
CA VAL A 228 -17.14 21.58 8.79
C VAL A 228 -16.22 22.80 8.83
N ASN A 229 -15.16 22.75 9.63
CA ASN A 229 -14.15 23.81 9.74
C ASN A 229 -12.76 23.18 9.79
N ALA A 230 -11.78 23.74 9.07
CA ALA A 230 -10.37 23.45 9.29
C ALA A 230 -9.99 23.89 10.73
N HIS A 231 -9.04 23.20 11.35
CA HIS A 231 -8.67 23.39 12.76
C HIS A 231 -8.58 24.89 13.12
N ARG A 232 -9.51 25.40 13.94
CA ARG A 232 -9.26 26.65 14.66
C ARG A 232 -8.10 26.33 15.58
N LYS A 233 -6.92 26.89 15.31
CA LYS A 233 -5.77 26.81 16.22
C LYS A 233 -6.29 27.06 17.64
N ARG A 234 -6.06 26.11 18.55
CA ARG A 234 -6.41 26.28 19.96
C ARG A 234 -5.86 27.65 20.38
N LYS A 235 -6.73 28.54 20.81
CA LYS A 235 -6.30 29.66 21.64
C LYS A 235 -5.59 29.02 22.83
N THR A 236 -4.30 29.30 22.97
CA THR A 236 -3.62 29.19 24.25
C THR A 236 -4.47 29.96 25.25
N ASP A 237 -5.12 29.23 26.16
CA ASP A 237 -5.72 29.78 27.36
C ASP A 237 -4.56 30.19 28.26
N GLU A 238 -4.50 31.47 28.63
CA GLU A 238 -3.60 32.05 29.62
C GLU A 238 -4.26 32.01 30.99
#